data_AF-A0AA41RYT1-F1
#
_entry.id   AF-A0AA41RYT1-F1
#
_cell.length_a   1.000
_cell.length_b   1.000
_cell.length_c   1.000
_cell.angle_alpha   90.00
_cell.angle_beta   90.00
_cell.angle_gamma   90.00
#
_symmetry.space_group_name_H-M   'P 1'
#
loop_
_entity.id
_entity.type
_entity.pdbx_description
1 polymer ?
#
loop_
_entity_poly.entity_id
_entity_poly.type
_entity_poly.pdbx_seq_one_letter_code
_entity_poly.pdbx_strand_id
1 'polypeptide(L)'
;MNFIIMFIASPSHIRNPYLREKMVRVLEYWMPQPNTRDSYFTVSPFQGHQLALGQYLVESILKFYVSIETAHFFEKFRMRHEIAKIFKTLCREPSHRDAWMRFAEREEKGVYLNFLNFLVNDSIYLLDEGLNNIRKLKELEEKEKEREEKSEEFRSQVTSVEQYIRLASEDVSMLAFTSEQITAPFLLPQMVDRIANMLNYFLVQLVGPNRKSLHLENMDKYGFNPKELLKKIVSIYVHIARDDKENTFAAAIGNDGRSYNDKLFKGVLDIRKIEEIVDFMKLQEFANLHAKVKLAASEAMDEEEVLGEIPDEFLDPIQYTLMRDPVVLPSSKVTVDRSVIERHLLSDTTDPFNRSHLTQDMLVPDVKLKSQIDEFIKARNQHGSSS
;
A
#
# COMPACT_ATOMS: atom_id res chain seq x y z
N MET A 1 0.08 -31.18 6.73
CA MET A 1 -0.24 -29.80 7.17
C MET A 1 0.79 -29.24 8.15
N ASN A 2 1.06 -29.87 9.31
CA ASN A 2 2.01 -29.36 10.32
C ASN A 2 3.41 -29.06 9.79
N PHE A 3 3.94 -29.95 8.95
CA PHE A 3 5.20 -29.74 8.25
C PHE A 3 5.20 -28.42 7.44
N ILE A 4 4.14 -28.18 6.66
CA ILE A 4 4.00 -26.97 5.86
C ILE A 4 3.94 -25.74 6.78
N ILE A 5 3.08 -25.75 7.80
CA ILE A 5 2.93 -24.62 8.74
C ILE A 5 4.25 -24.26 9.43
N MET A 6 5.03 -25.28 9.81
CA MET A 6 6.32 -25.13 10.50
C MET A 6 7.41 -24.56 9.59
N PHE A 7 7.46 -24.99 8.32
CA PHE A 7 8.60 -24.68 7.45
C PHE A 7 8.35 -23.57 6.41
N ILE A 8 7.10 -23.21 6.11
CA ILE A 8 6.76 -22.18 5.12
C ILE A 8 7.35 -20.80 5.47
N ALA A 9 7.41 -20.47 6.76
CA ALA A 9 7.92 -19.21 7.27
C ALA A 9 9.36 -19.30 7.79
N SER A 10 10.03 -20.43 7.59
CA SER A 10 11.34 -20.69 8.20
C SER A 10 12.45 -20.76 7.15
N PRO A 11 13.05 -19.60 6.80
CA PRO A 11 14.19 -19.57 5.89
C PRO A 11 15.43 -20.27 6.47
N SER A 12 15.53 -20.41 7.80
CA SER A 12 16.61 -21.15 8.48
C SER A 12 16.61 -22.64 8.17
N HIS A 13 15.42 -23.26 8.07
CA HIS A 13 15.27 -24.68 7.76
C HIS A 13 15.13 -24.94 6.25
N ILE A 14 14.36 -24.13 5.53
CA ILE A 14 14.19 -24.23 4.08
C ILE A 14 14.54 -22.90 3.43
N ARG A 15 15.81 -22.76 3.02
CA ARG A 15 16.32 -21.53 2.40
C ARG A 15 15.65 -21.22 1.07
N ASN A 16 15.41 -22.24 0.24
CA ASN A 16 14.87 -22.07 -1.11
C ASN A 16 13.41 -21.53 -1.07
N PRO A 17 13.15 -20.30 -1.55
CA PRO A 17 11.81 -19.70 -1.51
C PRO A 17 10.82 -20.40 -2.45
N TYR A 18 11.27 -20.95 -3.58
CA TYR A 18 10.43 -21.70 -4.53
C TYR A 18 9.93 -23.03 -3.95
N LEU A 19 10.72 -23.66 -3.07
CA LEU A 19 10.25 -24.86 -2.39
C LEU A 19 9.16 -24.51 -1.38
N ARG A 20 9.31 -23.39 -0.67
CA ARG A 20 8.29 -22.86 0.25
C ARG A 20 7.03 -22.41 -0.50
N GLU A 21 7.16 -21.83 -1.69
CA GLU A 21 6.05 -21.54 -2.61
C GLU A 21 5.23 -22.78 -2.95
N LYS A 22 5.90 -23.88 -3.31
CA LYS A 22 5.20 -25.15 -3.63
C LYS A 22 4.37 -25.63 -2.43
N MET A 23 4.80 -25.35 -1.20
CA MET A 23 4.00 -25.66 -0.03
C MET A 23 2.73 -24.78 0.07
N VAL A 24 2.84 -23.50 -0.26
CA VAL A 24 1.68 -22.59 -0.39
C VAL A 24 0.67 -23.15 -1.41
N ARG A 25 1.13 -23.61 -2.57
CA ARG A 25 0.25 -24.21 -3.58
C ARG A 25 -0.43 -25.49 -3.09
N VAL A 26 0.26 -26.32 -2.32
CA VAL A 26 -0.36 -27.50 -1.69
C VAL A 26 -1.48 -27.08 -0.72
N LEU A 27 -1.30 -25.99 0.03
CA LEU A 27 -2.36 -25.44 0.89
C LEU A 27 -3.57 -24.96 0.05
N GLU A 28 -3.33 -24.33 -1.11
CA GLU A 28 -4.39 -23.90 -2.02
C GLU A 28 -5.29 -25.06 -2.45
N TYR A 29 -4.71 -26.21 -2.81
CA TYR A 29 -5.47 -27.42 -3.17
C TYR A 29 -6.31 -27.97 -2.02
N TRP A 30 -5.96 -27.67 -0.77
CA TRP A 30 -6.72 -28.10 0.41
C TRP A 30 -7.80 -27.10 0.83
N MET A 31 -7.87 -25.93 0.21
CA MET A 31 -8.90 -24.93 0.52
C MET A 31 -10.26 -25.30 -0.08
N PRO A 32 -11.36 -25.00 0.62
CA PRO A 32 -12.70 -25.21 0.09
C PRO A 32 -12.92 -24.38 -1.18
N GLN A 33 -13.29 -25.06 -2.27
CA GLN A 33 -13.50 -24.43 -3.57
C GLN A 33 -14.89 -23.76 -3.62
N PRO A 34 -15.00 -22.52 -4.12
CA PRO A 34 -16.24 -21.74 -4.04
C PRO A 34 -17.42 -22.25 -4.89
N ASN A 35 -17.21 -23.21 -5.82
CA ASN A 35 -18.22 -23.58 -6.83
C ASN A 35 -18.63 -25.06 -6.86
N THR A 36 -18.18 -25.90 -5.93
CA THR A 36 -18.66 -27.29 -5.84
C THR A 36 -19.92 -27.36 -4.99
N ARG A 37 -21.09 -27.48 -5.65
CA ARG A 37 -22.40 -27.82 -5.04
C ARG A 37 -22.39 -29.15 -4.27
N ASP A 38 -21.31 -29.93 -4.36
CA ASP A 38 -21.09 -31.19 -3.66
C ASP A 38 -20.11 -31.05 -2.47
N SER A 39 -20.38 -30.13 -1.53
CA SER A 39 -19.60 -30.02 -0.28
C SER A 39 -20.29 -30.66 0.92
N TYR A 40 -20.92 -31.81 0.69
CA TYR A 40 -21.20 -32.74 1.79
C TYR A 40 -19.93 -33.60 1.96
N PHE A 41 -19.18 -33.39 3.06
CA PHE A 41 -18.06 -34.23 3.56
C PHE A 41 -16.59 -33.89 3.24
N THR A 42 -16.19 -32.62 3.18
CA THR A 42 -14.82 -32.29 3.61
C THR A 42 -14.86 -31.29 4.75
N VAL A 43 -14.77 -31.79 5.99
CA VAL A 43 -14.31 -30.96 7.10
C VAL A 43 -12.99 -30.37 6.62
N SER A 44 -12.96 -29.05 6.46
CA SER A 44 -11.75 -28.34 6.07
C SER A 44 -10.64 -28.82 6.99
N PRO A 45 -9.48 -29.31 6.49
CA PRO A 45 -8.40 -29.77 7.36
C PRO A 45 -7.86 -28.64 8.26
N PHE A 46 -8.26 -27.39 7.99
CA PHE A 46 -8.00 -26.21 8.78
C PHE A 46 -8.98 -26.03 9.97
N GLN A 47 -10.14 -26.68 9.96
CA GLN A 47 -11.12 -26.68 11.05
C GLN A 47 -10.79 -27.78 12.06
N GLY A 48 -10.42 -27.39 13.29
CA GLY A 48 -10.25 -28.30 14.44
C GLY A 48 -8.84 -28.86 14.69
N HIS A 49 -7.85 -28.59 13.83
CA HIS A 49 -6.47 -29.04 14.06
C HIS A 49 -5.69 -28.00 14.89
N GLN A 50 -5.12 -28.39 16.04
CA GLN A 50 -4.50 -27.49 17.04
C GLN A 50 -3.46 -26.48 16.50
N LEU A 51 -2.66 -26.88 15.52
CA LEU A 51 -1.69 -25.98 14.85
C LEU A 51 -2.27 -25.17 13.68
N ALA A 52 -3.41 -25.57 13.13
CA ALA A 52 -4.13 -24.86 12.07
C ALA A 52 -5.29 -24.01 12.60
N LEU A 53 -5.60 -24.08 13.90
CA LEU A 53 -6.67 -23.39 14.63
C LEU A 53 -6.48 -21.86 14.74
N GLY A 54 -5.91 -21.24 13.72
CA GLY A 54 -5.93 -19.79 13.50
C GLY A 54 -4.56 -19.13 13.57
N GLN A 55 -3.80 -19.35 14.64
CA GLN A 55 -2.60 -18.53 14.91
C GLN A 55 -1.42 -18.83 13.97
N TYR A 56 -0.84 -20.03 14.04
CA TYR A 56 0.44 -20.29 13.37
C TYR A 56 0.37 -20.21 11.84
N LEU A 57 -0.75 -20.64 11.23
CA LEU A 57 -0.88 -20.61 9.78
C LEU A 57 -0.91 -19.18 9.23
N VAL A 58 -1.72 -18.30 9.84
CA VAL A 58 -1.84 -16.89 9.44
C VAL A 58 -0.50 -16.18 9.59
N GLU A 59 0.15 -16.33 10.75
CA GLU A 59 1.47 -15.74 11.00
C GLU A 59 2.50 -16.24 9.99
N SER A 60 2.52 -17.56 9.74
CA SER A 60 3.49 -18.17 8.83
C SER A 60 3.30 -17.70 7.39
N ILE A 61 2.05 -17.52 6.93
CA ILE A 61 1.76 -17.00 5.59
C ILE A 61 2.26 -15.56 5.43
N LEU A 62 1.99 -14.68 6.40
CA LEU A 62 2.42 -13.27 6.35
C LEU A 62 3.95 -13.14 6.48
N LYS A 63 4.59 -13.93 7.36
CA LYS A 63 6.05 -14.02 7.44
C LYS A 63 6.66 -14.51 6.12
N PHE A 64 6.02 -15.48 5.47
CA PHE A 64 6.48 -15.95 4.16
C PHE A 64 6.36 -14.84 3.10
N TYR A 65 5.24 -14.11 3.04
CA TYR A 65 5.04 -12.97 2.14
C TYR A 65 6.19 -11.95 2.20
N VAL A 66 6.59 -11.60 3.43
CA VAL A 66 7.71 -10.68 3.68
C VAL A 66 9.04 -11.30 3.24
N SER A 67 9.28 -12.58 3.56
CA SER A 67 10.54 -13.26 3.22
C SER A 67 10.79 -13.45 1.72
N ILE A 68 9.78 -13.25 0.87
CA ILE A 68 9.88 -13.37 -0.59
C ILE A 68 10.52 -12.12 -1.22
N GLU A 69 10.69 -11.02 -0.48
CA GLU A 69 11.30 -9.81 -1.06
C GLU A 69 12.69 -10.07 -1.66
N THR A 70 13.44 -11.07 -1.16
CA THR A 70 14.74 -11.47 -1.70
C THR A 70 14.68 -12.32 -2.97
N ALA A 71 13.49 -12.71 -3.45
CA ALA A 71 13.31 -13.49 -4.67
C ALA A 71 13.48 -12.63 -5.93
N HIS A 72 13.54 -13.26 -7.11
CA HIS A 72 13.59 -12.51 -8.36
C HIS A 72 12.39 -11.59 -8.53
N PHE A 73 12.64 -10.40 -9.07
CA PHE A 73 11.72 -9.26 -9.07
C PHE A 73 10.32 -9.57 -9.63
N PHE A 74 10.22 -10.31 -10.73
CA PHE A 74 8.90 -10.65 -11.30
C PHE A 74 8.22 -11.82 -10.59
N GLU A 75 9.00 -12.74 -10.02
CA GLU A 75 8.45 -13.93 -9.37
C GLU A 75 7.82 -13.58 -8.02
N LYS A 76 8.36 -12.59 -7.30
CA LYS A 76 7.79 -12.15 -6.02
C LYS A 76 6.32 -11.71 -6.15
N PHE A 77 5.95 -10.95 -7.19
CA PHE A 77 4.56 -10.51 -7.38
C PHE A 77 3.61 -11.68 -7.56
N ARG A 78 4.01 -12.68 -8.37
CA ARG A 78 3.20 -13.89 -8.57
C ARG A 78 3.03 -14.66 -7.26
N MET A 79 4.11 -14.88 -6.52
CA MET A 79 4.07 -15.62 -5.27
C MET A 79 3.21 -14.90 -4.22
N ARG A 80 3.34 -13.57 -4.12
CA ARG A 80 2.53 -12.72 -3.24
C ARG A 80 1.04 -12.76 -3.59
N HIS A 81 0.71 -12.80 -4.88
CA HIS A 81 -0.66 -12.98 -5.33
C HIS A 81 -1.25 -14.34 -4.91
N GLU A 82 -0.50 -15.43 -5.11
CA GLU A 82 -0.92 -16.78 -4.64
C GLU A 82 -1.16 -16.78 -3.12
N ILE A 83 -0.26 -16.13 -2.36
CA ILE A 83 -0.41 -15.96 -0.91
C ILE A 83 -1.65 -15.14 -0.55
N ALA A 84 -1.88 -14.00 -1.21
CA ALA A 84 -2.99 -13.11 -0.89
C ALA A 84 -4.35 -13.79 -1.09
N LYS A 85 -4.51 -14.65 -2.11
CA LYS A 85 -5.73 -15.44 -2.32
C LYS A 85 -6.01 -16.41 -1.18
N ILE A 86 -4.99 -17.17 -0.80
CA ILE A 86 -5.03 -18.14 0.29
C ILE A 86 -5.36 -17.42 1.59
N PHE A 87 -4.68 -16.31 1.86
CA PHE A 87 -4.88 -15.49 3.03
C PHE A 87 -6.33 -14.96 3.14
N LYS A 88 -6.85 -14.33 2.08
CA LYS A 88 -8.24 -13.85 2.04
C LYS A 88 -9.25 -14.98 2.26
N THR A 89 -8.97 -16.17 1.74
CA THR A 89 -9.84 -17.35 1.91
C THR A 89 -9.82 -17.85 3.36
N LEU A 90 -8.66 -17.92 4.00
CA LEU A 90 -8.52 -18.30 5.41
C LEU A 90 -9.28 -17.34 6.32
N CYS A 91 -9.14 -16.03 6.11
CA CYS A 91 -9.77 -15.01 6.93
C CYS A 91 -11.30 -14.88 6.77
N ARG A 92 -11.92 -15.73 5.92
CA ARG A 92 -13.38 -15.95 5.94
C ARG A 92 -13.83 -16.65 7.23
N GLU A 93 -12.98 -17.51 7.78
CA GLU A 93 -13.22 -18.17 9.06
C GLU A 93 -12.90 -17.20 10.21
N PRO A 94 -13.82 -16.98 11.17
CA PRO A 94 -13.61 -16.02 12.27
C PRO A 94 -12.35 -16.28 13.10
N SER A 95 -12.03 -17.54 13.39
CA SER A 95 -10.84 -17.90 14.19
C SER A 95 -9.52 -17.45 13.56
N HIS A 96 -9.41 -17.53 12.22
CA HIS A 96 -8.25 -17.04 11.48
C HIS A 96 -8.22 -15.52 11.42
N ARG A 97 -9.38 -14.87 11.27
CA ARG A 97 -9.49 -13.41 11.30
C ARG A 97 -9.06 -12.84 12.64
N ASP A 98 -9.51 -13.41 13.75
CA ASP A 98 -9.13 -12.96 15.09
C ASP A 98 -7.62 -13.16 15.34
N ALA A 99 -7.07 -14.27 14.87
CA ALA A 99 -5.63 -14.52 14.94
C ALA A 99 -4.81 -13.52 14.12
N TRP A 100 -5.30 -13.16 12.93
CA TRP A 100 -4.70 -12.14 12.09
C TRP A 100 -4.72 -10.76 12.77
N MET A 101 -5.85 -10.35 13.34
CA MET A 101 -5.94 -9.07 14.05
C MET A 101 -4.96 -8.99 15.23
N ARG A 102 -4.89 -10.04 16.05
CA ARG A 102 -3.89 -10.12 17.15
C ARG A 102 -2.45 -10.10 16.65
N PHE A 103 -2.17 -10.73 15.51
CA PHE A 103 -0.85 -10.71 14.90
C PHE A 103 -0.49 -9.30 14.42
N ALA A 104 -1.42 -8.63 13.74
CA ALA A 104 -1.23 -7.29 13.22
C ALA A 104 -1.02 -6.25 14.32
N GLU A 105 -1.76 -6.36 15.44
CA GLU A 105 -1.57 -5.52 16.62
C GLU A 105 -0.19 -5.74 17.26
N ARG A 106 0.21 -7.01 17.46
CA ARG A 106 1.52 -7.33 18.06
C ARG A 106 2.71 -6.91 17.17
N GLU A 107 2.54 -7.03 15.86
CA GLU A 107 3.58 -6.76 14.86
C GLU A 107 3.33 -5.44 14.12
N GLU A 108 2.62 -4.49 14.74
CA GLU A 108 2.24 -3.20 14.16
C GLU A 108 3.46 -2.45 13.60
N LYS A 109 4.61 -2.56 14.27
CA LYS A 109 5.92 -2.01 13.87
C LYS A 109 6.92 -3.07 13.39
N GLY A 110 6.46 -4.31 13.24
CA GLY A 110 7.30 -5.48 12.95
C GLY A 110 6.99 -6.08 11.58
N VAL A 111 6.78 -7.39 11.55
CA VAL A 111 6.54 -8.13 10.30
C VAL A 111 5.30 -7.62 9.56
N TYR A 112 4.25 -7.21 10.29
CA TYR A 112 3.02 -6.73 9.66
C TYR A 112 3.20 -5.39 8.95
N LEU A 113 4.00 -4.49 9.53
CA LEU A 113 4.40 -3.25 8.87
C LEU A 113 5.15 -3.51 7.57
N ASN A 114 6.08 -4.46 7.58
CA ASN A 114 6.83 -4.87 6.38
C ASN A 114 5.91 -5.48 5.32
N PHE A 115 4.92 -6.28 5.72
CA PHE A 115 3.89 -6.79 4.81
C PHE A 115 3.16 -5.64 4.10
N LEU A 116 2.69 -4.64 4.85
CA LEU A 116 2.00 -3.47 4.27
C LEU A 116 2.93 -2.62 3.41
N ASN A 117 4.18 -2.42 3.84
CA ASN A 117 5.22 -1.74 3.07
C ASN A 117 5.39 -2.36 1.67
N PHE A 118 5.56 -3.68 1.61
CA PHE A 118 5.73 -4.39 0.35
C PHE A 118 4.46 -4.40 -0.49
N LEU A 119 3.29 -4.56 0.13
CA LEU A 119 2.02 -4.49 -0.58
C LEU A 119 1.78 -3.10 -1.21
N VAL A 120 2.13 -2.01 -0.52
CA VAL A 120 2.08 -0.65 -1.07
C VAL A 120 3.09 -0.47 -2.20
N ASN A 121 4.34 -0.93 -2.03
CA ASN A 121 5.36 -0.86 -3.08
C ASN A 121 4.94 -1.61 -4.35
N ASP A 122 4.47 -2.83 -4.20
CA ASP A 122 4.02 -3.67 -5.31
C ASP A 122 2.80 -3.04 -6.00
N SER A 123 1.84 -2.51 -5.23
CA SER A 123 0.67 -1.82 -5.77
C SER A 123 1.07 -0.61 -6.64
N ILE A 124 1.99 0.23 -6.15
CA ILE A 124 2.47 1.41 -6.88
C ILE A 124 3.08 0.98 -8.22
N TYR A 125 4.02 0.03 -8.17
CA TYR A 125 4.75 -0.42 -9.35
C TYR A 125 3.82 -1.10 -10.36
N LEU A 126 3.04 -2.11 -9.93
CA LEU A 126 2.22 -2.92 -10.82
C LEU A 126 1.09 -2.11 -11.45
N LEU A 127 0.48 -1.19 -10.71
CA LEU A 127 -0.56 -0.35 -11.28
C LEU A 127 0.04 0.66 -12.27
N ASP A 128 1.16 1.28 -11.94
CA ASP A 128 1.81 2.22 -12.87
C ASP A 128 2.21 1.55 -14.19
N GLU A 129 2.91 0.41 -14.11
CA GLU A 129 3.26 -0.39 -15.28
C GLU A 129 2.03 -0.90 -16.03
N GLY A 130 1.00 -1.37 -15.32
CA GLY A 130 -0.26 -1.81 -15.93
C GLY A 130 -0.94 -0.71 -16.73
N LEU A 131 -1.03 0.49 -16.18
CA LEU A 131 -1.64 1.65 -16.85
C LEU A 131 -0.80 2.15 -18.02
N ASN A 132 0.53 2.16 -17.89
CA ASN A 132 1.44 2.48 -18.99
C ASN A 132 1.32 1.46 -20.14
N ASN A 133 1.16 0.18 -19.80
CA ASN A 133 0.92 -0.87 -20.78
C ASN A 133 -0.44 -0.74 -21.48
N ILE A 134 -1.48 -0.28 -20.79
CA ILE A 134 -2.78 0.05 -21.40
C ILE A 134 -2.63 1.17 -22.43
N ARG A 135 -1.88 2.23 -22.10
CA ARG A 135 -1.64 3.35 -23.03
C ARG A 135 -0.94 2.88 -24.30
N LYS A 136 0.12 2.08 -24.15
CA LYS A 136 0.84 1.47 -25.28
C LYS A 136 -0.08 0.57 -26.11
N LEU A 137 -0.90 -0.26 -25.45
CA LEU A 137 -1.84 -1.14 -26.14
C LEU A 137 -2.84 -0.36 -26.98
N LYS A 138 -3.34 0.78 -26.48
CA LYS A 138 -4.25 1.66 -27.23
C LYS A 138 -3.60 2.20 -28.51
N GLU A 139 -2.35 2.61 -28.44
CA GLU A 139 -1.60 3.09 -29.60
C GLU A 139 -1.37 1.98 -30.64
N LEU A 140 -1.10 0.75 -30.19
CA LEU A 140 -0.97 -0.41 -31.07
C LEU A 140 -2.31 -0.83 -31.67
N GLU A 141 -3.41 -0.74 -30.92
CA GLU A 141 -4.75 -1.10 -31.38
C GLU A 141 -5.14 -0.31 -32.63
N GLU A 142 -4.87 1.00 -32.65
CA GLU A 142 -5.10 1.85 -33.84
C GLU A 142 -4.27 1.42 -35.05
N LYS A 143 -2.98 1.10 -34.85
CA LYS A 143 -2.09 0.64 -35.94
C LYS A 143 -2.49 -0.73 -36.49
N GLU A 144 -3.07 -1.57 -35.65
CA GLU A 144 -3.45 -2.94 -35.98
C GLU A 144 -4.90 -3.04 -36.50
N LYS A 145 -5.67 -1.95 -36.58
CA LYS A 145 -7.05 -1.96 -37.12
C LYS A 145 -7.14 -2.37 -38.58
N GLU A 146 -6.14 -2.00 -39.38
CA GLU A 146 -6.10 -2.26 -40.82
C GLU A 146 -5.49 -3.61 -41.19
N ARG A 147 -4.98 -4.37 -40.20
CA ARG A 147 -4.34 -5.67 -40.40
C ARG A 147 -5.32 -6.82 -40.20
N GLU A 148 -5.32 -7.78 -41.12
CA GLU A 148 -6.12 -9.02 -40.99
C GLU A 148 -5.61 -9.91 -39.84
N GLU A 149 -4.29 -9.99 -39.66
CA GLU A 149 -3.65 -10.74 -38.57
C GLU A 149 -2.92 -9.79 -37.62
N LYS A 150 -3.18 -9.94 -36.31
CA LYS A 150 -2.57 -9.13 -35.26
C LYS A 150 -1.10 -9.51 -35.09
N SER A 151 -0.22 -8.50 -35.03
CA SER A 151 1.22 -8.69 -34.83
C SER A 151 1.59 -9.40 -33.51
N GLU A 152 2.76 -10.05 -33.49
CA GLU A 152 3.33 -10.64 -32.27
C GLU A 152 3.52 -9.59 -31.16
N GLU A 153 3.93 -8.37 -31.52
CA GLU A 153 4.06 -7.24 -30.61
C GLU A 153 2.72 -6.92 -29.92
N PHE A 154 1.63 -6.84 -30.69
CA PHE A 154 0.30 -6.61 -30.12
C PHE A 154 -0.10 -7.73 -29.15
N ARG A 155 0.10 -9.00 -29.53
CA ARG A 155 -0.24 -10.16 -28.68
C ARG A 155 0.58 -10.19 -27.39
N SER A 156 1.86 -9.85 -27.47
CA SER A 156 2.75 -9.70 -26.32
C SER A 156 2.29 -8.58 -25.39
N GLN A 157 1.89 -7.43 -25.97
CA GLN A 157 1.39 -6.30 -25.21
C GLN A 157 0.07 -6.62 -24.48
N VAL A 158 -0.85 -7.33 -25.13
CA VAL A 158 -2.11 -7.80 -24.50
C VAL A 158 -1.80 -8.67 -23.29
N THR A 159 -0.91 -9.65 -23.44
CA THR A 159 -0.51 -10.56 -22.35
C THR A 159 0.08 -9.77 -21.17
N SER A 160 0.91 -8.76 -21.48
CA SER A 160 1.52 -7.89 -20.47
C SER A 160 0.46 -7.09 -19.71
N VAL A 161 -0.48 -6.45 -20.41
CA VAL A 161 -1.59 -5.71 -19.79
C VAL A 161 -2.39 -6.62 -18.86
N GLU A 162 -2.82 -7.79 -19.34
CA GLU A 162 -3.60 -8.74 -18.54
C GLU A 162 -2.86 -9.15 -17.26
N GLN A 163 -1.56 -9.41 -17.35
CA GLN A 163 -0.76 -9.80 -16.19
C GLN A 163 -0.62 -8.67 -15.16
N TYR A 164 -0.18 -7.48 -15.58
CA TYR A 164 0.04 -6.36 -14.67
C TYR A 164 -1.26 -5.89 -14.01
N ILE A 165 -2.32 -5.72 -14.80
CA ILE A 165 -3.61 -5.25 -14.29
C ILE A 165 -4.23 -6.25 -13.32
N ARG A 166 -4.10 -7.55 -13.60
CA ARG A 166 -4.58 -8.60 -12.70
C ARG A 166 -3.86 -8.54 -11.35
N LEU A 167 -2.53 -8.44 -11.36
CA LEU A 167 -1.74 -8.38 -10.13
C LEU A 167 -2.02 -7.09 -9.35
N ALA A 168 -2.01 -5.93 -10.02
CA ALA A 168 -2.33 -4.64 -9.41
C ALA A 168 -3.74 -4.62 -8.78
N SER A 169 -4.73 -5.17 -9.48
CA SER A 169 -6.12 -5.22 -9.00
C SER A 169 -6.27 -6.12 -7.76
N GLU A 170 -5.39 -7.10 -7.60
CA GLU A 170 -5.38 -8.03 -6.48
C GLU A 170 -4.62 -7.48 -5.28
N ASP A 171 -3.55 -6.73 -5.50
CA ASP A 171 -2.85 -6.01 -4.44
C ASP A 171 -3.73 -4.89 -3.86
N VAL A 172 -4.40 -4.11 -4.72
CA VAL A 172 -5.39 -3.12 -4.25
C VAL A 172 -6.59 -3.79 -3.59
N SER A 173 -6.98 -4.99 -4.02
CA SER A 173 -7.98 -5.81 -3.33
C SER A 173 -7.52 -6.23 -1.94
N MET A 174 -6.25 -6.62 -1.80
CA MET A 174 -5.65 -7.00 -0.53
C MET A 174 -5.51 -5.79 0.40
N LEU A 175 -5.19 -4.60 -0.12
CA LEU A 175 -5.19 -3.33 0.62
C LEU A 175 -6.58 -2.96 1.13
N ALA A 176 -7.61 -3.08 0.29
CA ALA A 176 -8.99 -2.85 0.70
C ALA A 176 -9.43 -3.84 1.79
N PHE A 177 -9.07 -5.12 1.63
CA PHE A 177 -9.37 -6.17 2.60
C PHE A 177 -8.69 -5.94 3.96
N THR A 178 -7.40 -5.59 3.96
CA THR A 178 -6.67 -5.35 5.21
C THR A 178 -7.13 -4.07 5.91
N SER A 179 -7.31 -2.98 5.16
CA SER A 179 -7.69 -1.69 5.74
C SER A 179 -9.08 -1.73 6.39
N GLU A 180 -9.98 -2.59 5.90
CA GLU A 180 -11.32 -2.74 6.46
C GLU A 180 -11.30 -3.20 7.93
N GLN A 181 -10.30 -3.99 8.32
CA GLN A 181 -10.20 -4.59 9.64
C GLN A 181 -9.12 -3.94 10.50
N ILE A 182 -8.02 -3.47 9.87
CA ILE A 182 -6.80 -3.03 10.56
C ILE A 182 -6.28 -1.76 9.88
N THR A 183 -6.35 -0.64 10.60
CA THR A 183 -6.01 0.71 10.13
C THR A 183 -4.77 1.28 10.81
N ALA A 184 -4.53 0.96 12.09
CA ALA A 184 -3.48 1.58 12.91
C ALA A 184 -2.07 1.59 12.28
N PRO A 185 -1.55 0.49 11.68
CA PRO A 185 -0.25 0.51 11.01
C PRO A 185 -0.16 1.49 9.82
N PHE A 186 -1.28 1.80 9.15
CA PHE A 186 -1.31 2.76 8.04
C PHE A 186 -1.15 4.21 8.51
N LEU A 187 -1.51 4.49 9.77
CA LEU A 187 -1.43 5.81 10.39
C LEU A 187 -0.05 6.09 11.03
N LEU A 188 0.86 5.12 11.01
CA LEU A 188 2.23 5.33 11.50
C LEU A 188 2.98 6.36 10.64
N PRO A 189 3.86 7.20 11.22
CA PRO A 189 4.58 8.26 10.49
C PRO A 189 5.35 7.77 9.25
N GLN A 190 5.98 6.60 9.34
CA GLN A 190 6.71 5.99 8.22
C GLN A 190 5.81 5.49 7.07
N MET A 191 4.49 5.38 7.30
CA MET A 191 3.52 4.80 6.36
C MET A 191 2.48 5.79 5.84
N VAL A 192 2.00 6.73 6.66
CA VAL A 192 0.82 7.55 6.37
C VAL A 192 0.94 8.34 5.06
N ASP A 193 2.08 9.00 4.82
CA ASP A 193 2.30 9.71 3.54
C ASP A 193 2.33 8.75 2.37
N ARG A 194 2.87 7.54 2.55
CA ARG A 194 3.04 6.60 1.44
C ARG A 194 1.70 6.09 0.95
N ILE A 195 0.83 5.73 1.89
CA ILE A 195 -0.50 5.28 1.56
C ILE A 195 -1.33 6.44 0.99
N ALA A 196 -1.22 7.65 1.54
CA ALA A 196 -1.86 8.84 0.99
C ALA A 196 -1.40 9.16 -0.44
N ASN A 197 -0.08 9.27 -0.66
CA ASN A 197 0.50 9.56 -1.98
C ASN A 197 0.15 8.49 -3.02
N MET A 198 0.18 7.20 -2.64
CA MET A 198 -0.23 6.11 -3.53
C MET A 198 -1.70 6.25 -3.93
N LEU A 199 -2.59 6.45 -2.97
CA LEU A 199 -4.02 6.56 -3.25
C LEU A 199 -4.33 7.82 -4.07
N ASN A 200 -3.66 8.94 -3.80
CA ASN A 200 -3.80 10.18 -4.58
C ASN A 200 -3.35 9.94 -6.02
N TYR A 201 -2.18 9.33 -6.19
CA TYR A 201 -1.66 8.95 -7.49
C TYR A 201 -2.66 8.08 -8.27
N PHE A 202 -3.20 7.03 -7.65
CA PHE A 202 -4.20 6.17 -8.28
C PHE A 202 -5.48 6.93 -8.65
N LEU A 203 -5.90 7.87 -7.81
CA LEU A 203 -7.08 8.70 -8.07
C LEU A 203 -6.86 9.62 -9.28
N VAL A 204 -5.68 10.23 -9.41
CA VAL A 204 -5.28 11.02 -10.59
C VAL A 204 -5.42 10.19 -11.86
N GLN A 205 -4.97 8.93 -11.84
CA GLN A 205 -5.01 8.07 -13.03
C GLN A 205 -6.45 7.75 -13.46
N LEU A 206 -7.34 7.47 -12.51
CA LEU A 206 -8.70 7.00 -12.79
C LEU A 206 -9.71 8.12 -13.04
N VAL A 207 -9.57 9.25 -12.35
CA VAL A 207 -10.57 10.34 -12.34
C VAL A 207 -10.01 11.62 -12.96
N GLY A 208 -8.68 11.74 -13.04
CA GLY A 208 -8.01 12.92 -13.55
C GLY A 208 -8.07 13.10 -15.07
N PRO A 209 -7.37 14.13 -15.59
CA PRO A 209 -7.48 14.55 -16.98
C PRO A 209 -7.11 13.45 -17.98
N ASN A 210 -6.17 12.58 -17.59
CA ASN A 210 -5.65 11.52 -18.45
C ASN A 210 -6.52 10.25 -18.46
N ARG A 211 -7.65 10.19 -17.73
CA ARG A 211 -8.49 8.97 -17.66
C ARG A 211 -8.95 8.45 -19.03
N LYS A 212 -9.11 9.34 -20.02
CA LYS A 212 -9.49 8.96 -21.40
C LYS A 212 -8.40 8.14 -22.12
N SER A 213 -7.13 8.30 -21.72
CA SER A 213 -6.03 7.50 -22.27
C SER A 213 -6.14 6.03 -21.85
N LEU A 214 -6.88 5.73 -20.78
CA LEU A 214 -7.07 4.38 -20.26
C LEU A 214 -8.28 3.67 -20.87
N HIS A 215 -9.06 4.35 -21.72
CA HIS A 215 -10.21 3.74 -22.36
C HIS A 215 -9.78 2.89 -23.55
N LEU A 216 -9.90 1.56 -23.41
CA LEU A 216 -9.77 0.56 -24.48
C LEU A 216 -11.16 0.07 -24.91
N GLU A 217 -11.29 -0.35 -26.17
CA GLU A 217 -12.47 -1.08 -26.61
C GLU A 217 -12.55 -2.42 -25.88
N ASN A 218 -13.70 -2.72 -25.26
CA ASN A 218 -13.95 -3.96 -24.52
C ASN A 218 -12.93 -4.25 -23.41
N MET A 219 -12.81 -3.35 -22.41
CA MET A 219 -11.84 -3.46 -21.31
C MET A 219 -11.92 -4.76 -20.51
N ASP A 220 -13.11 -5.39 -20.43
CA ASP A 220 -13.33 -6.66 -19.73
C ASP A 220 -12.47 -7.78 -20.32
N LYS A 221 -12.21 -7.74 -21.63
CA LYS A 221 -11.31 -8.69 -22.32
C LYS A 221 -9.91 -8.70 -21.70
N TYR A 222 -9.43 -7.53 -21.28
CA TYR A 222 -8.10 -7.34 -20.72
C TYR A 222 -8.08 -7.46 -19.19
N GLY A 223 -9.21 -7.84 -18.57
CA GLY A 223 -9.36 -7.92 -17.12
C GLY A 223 -9.28 -6.56 -16.41
N PHE A 224 -9.43 -5.44 -17.15
CA PHE A 224 -9.36 -4.11 -16.57
C PHE A 224 -10.75 -3.56 -16.26
N ASN A 225 -11.08 -3.47 -14.97
CA ASN A 225 -12.31 -2.84 -14.50
C ASN A 225 -11.98 -1.59 -13.66
N PRO A 226 -11.93 -0.39 -14.29
CA PRO A 226 -11.57 0.84 -13.58
C PRO A 226 -12.60 1.24 -12.52
N LYS A 227 -13.87 0.84 -12.66
CA LYS A 227 -14.92 1.14 -11.68
C LYS A 227 -14.73 0.34 -10.40
N GLU A 228 -14.48 -0.97 -10.51
CA GLU A 228 -14.19 -1.82 -9.36
C GLU A 228 -12.86 -1.44 -8.69
N LEU A 229 -11.87 -1.02 -9.48
CA LEU A 229 -10.63 -0.49 -8.92
C LEU A 229 -10.86 0.80 -8.13
N LEU A 230 -11.61 1.75 -8.69
CA LEU A 230 -11.98 3.00 -8.01
C LEU A 230 -12.75 2.72 -6.72
N LYS A 231 -13.70 1.79 -6.74
CA LYS A 231 -14.46 1.37 -5.54
C LYS A 231 -13.56 0.92 -4.41
N LYS A 232 -12.53 0.12 -4.71
CA LYS A 232 -11.56 -0.35 -3.72
C LYS A 232 -10.71 0.81 -3.21
N ILE A 233 -10.24 1.69 -4.08
CA ILE A 233 -9.45 2.88 -3.70
C ILE A 233 -10.25 3.78 -2.74
N VAL A 234 -11.51 4.11 -3.10
CA VAL A 234 -12.41 4.88 -2.22
C VAL A 234 -12.65 4.16 -0.89
N SER A 235 -12.81 2.83 -0.92
CA SER A 235 -12.94 2.06 0.31
C SER A 235 -11.69 2.18 1.20
N ILE A 236 -10.48 2.10 0.65
CA ILE A 236 -9.24 2.21 1.43
C ILE A 236 -9.15 3.60 2.09
N TYR A 237 -9.41 4.68 1.35
CA TYR A 237 -9.48 6.03 1.92
C TYR A 237 -10.42 6.10 3.13
N VAL A 238 -11.64 5.61 2.93
CA VAL A 238 -12.69 5.63 3.95
C VAL A 238 -12.31 4.78 5.16
N HIS A 239 -11.78 3.58 4.94
CA HIS A 239 -11.40 2.69 6.02
C HIS A 239 -10.33 3.33 6.93
N ILE A 240 -9.26 3.88 6.35
CA ILE A 240 -8.18 4.52 7.12
C ILE A 240 -8.69 5.77 7.84
N ALA A 241 -9.52 6.57 7.17
CA ALA A 241 -10.08 7.80 7.74
C ALA A 241 -11.02 7.58 8.94
N ARG A 242 -11.61 6.40 9.11
CA ARG A 242 -12.48 6.08 10.26
C ARG A 242 -11.75 6.13 11.58
N ASP A 243 -10.50 5.66 11.60
CA ASP A 243 -9.66 5.61 12.80
C ASP A 243 -8.65 6.76 12.87
N ASP A 244 -8.65 7.66 11.88
CA ASP A 244 -7.82 8.87 11.83
C ASP A 244 -8.34 9.96 12.79
N LYS A 245 -8.12 9.75 14.09
CA LYS A 245 -8.56 10.66 15.16
C LYS A 245 -7.80 11.98 15.18
N GLU A 246 -6.54 11.96 14.75
CA GLU A 246 -5.63 13.11 14.77
C GLU A 246 -5.59 13.85 13.42
N ASN A 247 -6.39 13.41 12.43
CA ASN A 247 -6.38 13.93 11.07
C ASN A 247 -5.01 13.85 10.37
N THR A 248 -4.14 12.93 10.79
CA THR A 248 -2.80 12.76 10.22
C THR A 248 -2.88 12.22 8.81
N PHE A 249 -3.83 11.33 8.53
CA PHE A 249 -4.06 10.84 7.17
C PHE A 249 -4.69 11.92 6.29
N ALA A 250 -5.66 12.70 6.81
CA ALA A 250 -6.21 13.83 6.07
C ALA A 250 -5.13 14.87 5.71
N ALA A 251 -4.23 15.19 6.65
CA ALA A 251 -3.10 16.08 6.40
C ALA A 251 -2.11 15.50 5.37
N ALA A 252 -1.75 14.22 5.50
CA ALA A 252 -0.88 13.54 4.55
C ALA A 252 -1.44 13.54 3.12
N ILE A 253 -2.75 13.37 2.96
CA ILE A 253 -3.42 13.50 1.66
C ILE A 253 -3.28 14.93 1.12
N GLY A 254 -3.54 15.94 1.95
CA GLY A 254 -3.51 17.36 1.54
C GLY A 254 -2.10 17.86 1.19
N ASN A 255 -1.08 17.34 1.88
CA ASN A 255 0.32 17.73 1.72
C ASN A 255 0.99 17.11 0.48
N ASP A 256 0.32 16.19 -0.23
CA ASP A 256 0.84 15.62 -1.46
C ASP A 256 0.75 16.61 -2.63
N GLY A 257 1.73 17.51 -2.71
CA GLY A 257 1.81 18.52 -3.78
C GLY A 257 1.94 17.94 -5.20
N ARG A 258 2.15 16.63 -5.37
CA ARG A 258 2.27 16.01 -6.70
C ARG A 258 0.94 15.53 -7.25
N SER A 259 0.11 14.91 -6.40
CA SER A 259 -1.09 14.20 -6.86
C SER A 259 -2.38 14.70 -6.23
N TYR A 260 -2.34 15.35 -5.06
CA TYR A 260 -3.55 15.89 -4.45
C TYR A 260 -4.15 17.03 -5.28
N ASN A 261 -5.47 16.98 -5.44
CA ASN A 261 -6.24 18.05 -6.06
C ASN A 261 -7.69 17.96 -5.58
N ASP A 262 -8.19 19.02 -4.94
CA ASP A 262 -9.58 19.14 -4.46
C ASP A 262 -10.63 18.77 -5.52
N LYS A 263 -10.35 19.08 -6.79
CA LYS A 263 -11.26 18.77 -7.91
C LYS A 263 -11.36 17.27 -8.19
N LEU A 264 -10.36 16.47 -7.85
CA LEU A 264 -10.42 15.01 -8.06
C LEU A 264 -11.40 14.35 -7.09
N PHE A 265 -11.40 14.78 -5.82
CA PHE A 265 -12.33 14.28 -4.81
C PHE A 265 -13.78 14.64 -5.17
N LYS A 266 -14.04 15.89 -5.57
CA LYS A 266 -15.32 16.29 -6.15
C LYS A 266 -15.66 15.47 -7.40
N GLY A 267 -14.67 15.29 -8.27
CA GLY A 267 -14.79 14.50 -9.49
C GLY A 267 -15.21 13.06 -9.26
N VAL A 268 -14.88 12.44 -8.12
CA VAL A 268 -15.38 11.12 -7.71
C VAL A 268 -16.86 11.19 -7.36
N LEU A 269 -17.24 12.14 -6.51
CA LEU A 269 -18.62 12.33 -6.04
C LEU A 269 -19.57 12.68 -7.18
N ASP A 270 -19.07 13.36 -8.22
CA ASP A 270 -19.82 13.76 -9.40
C ASP A 270 -19.90 12.67 -10.49
N ILE A 271 -19.29 11.49 -10.30
CA ILE A 271 -19.39 10.38 -11.26
C ILE A 271 -20.86 9.97 -11.39
N ARG A 272 -21.38 10.00 -12.62
CA ARG A 272 -22.74 9.54 -12.91
C ARG A 272 -22.92 8.09 -12.45
N LYS A 273 -23.96 7.85 -11.64
CA LYS A 273 -24.26 6.54 -11.04
C LYS A 273 -23.13 5.99 -10.16
N ILE A 274 -22.38 6.87 -9.50
CA ILE A 274 -21.34 6.45 -8.54
C ILE A 274 -21.91 5.54 -7.44
N GLU A 275 -23.18 5.73 -7.06
CA GLU A 275 -23.90 4.88 -6.10
C GLU A 275 -24.10 3.43 -6.57
N GLU A 276 -24.03 3.16 -7.89
CA GLU A 276 -24.01 1.79 -8.42
C GLU A 276 -22.64 1.12 -8.24
N ILE A 277 -21.60 1.90 -7.97
CA ILE A 277 -20.21 1.47 -7.85
C ILE A 277 -19.79 1.41 -6.37
N VAL A 278 -20.06 2.49 -5.62
CA VAL A 278 -19.68 2.67 -4.21
C VAL A 278 -20.94 2.82 -3.37
N ASP A 279 -20.97 2.15 -2.22
CA ASP A 279 -22.07 2.23 -1.28
C ASP A 279 -22.29 3.67 -0.76
N PHE A 280 -23.56 4.03 -0.54
CA PHE A 280 -23.96 5.37 -0.10
C PHE A 280 -23.26 5.81 1.19
N MET A 281 -23.12 4.91 2.18
CA MET A 281 -22.43 5.24 3.44
C MET A 281 -20.96 5.57 3.20
N LYS A 282 -20.30 4.78 2.35
CA LYS A 282 -18.89 5.03 1.98
C LYS A 282 -18.73 6.34 1.22
N LEU A 283 -19.68 6.72 0.37
CA LEU A 283 -19.64 8.02 -0.32
C LEU A 283 -19.78 9.19 0.64
N GLN A 284 -20.68 9.09 1.62
CA GLN A 284 -20.82 10.11 2.66
C GLN A 284 -19.54 10.24 3.51
N GLU A 285 -18.96 9.12 3.90
CA GLU A 285 -17.69 9.09 4.64
C GLU A 285 -16.53 9.66 3.81
N PHE A 286 -16.49 9.37 2.50
CA PHE A 286 -15.51 9.94 1.58
C PHE A 286 -15.67 11.46 1.43
N ALA A 287 -16.91 11.96 1.37
CA ALA A 287 -17.19 13.39 1.36
C ALA A 287 -16.76 14.08 2.68
N ASN A 288 -16.95 13.42 3.82
CA ASN A 288 -16.48 13.92 5.11
C ASN A 288 -14.94 13.98 5.16
N LEU A 289 -14.26 12.94 4.67
CA LEU A 289 -12.80 12.94 4.53
C LEU A 289 -12.36 14.08 3.61
N HIS A 290 -13.00 14.28 2.46
CA HIS A 290 -12.68 15.37 1.54
C HIS A 290 -12.74 16.74 2.23
N ALA A 291 -13.76 16.99 3.05
CA ALA A 291 -13.85 18.23 3.82
C ALA A 291 -12.67 18.40 4.82
N LYS A 292 -12.28 17.33 5.52
CA LYS A 292 -11.12 17.34 6.42
C LYS A 292 -9.80 17.59 5.68
N VAL A 293 -9.60 16.93 4.55
CA VAL A 293 -8.40 17.10 3.71
C VAL A 293 -8.30 18.54 3.22
N LYS A 294 -9.42 19.13 2.78
CA LYS A 294 -9.45 20.52 2.33
C LYS A 294 -9.06 21.49 3.45
N LEU A 295 -9.53 21.25 4.68
CA LEU A 295 -9.14 22.05 5.84
C LEU A 295 -7.65 21.90 6.12
N ALA A 296 -7.16 20.66 6.24
CA ALA A 296 -5.75 20.37 6.53
C ALA A 296 -4.80 20.94 5.46
N ALA A 297 -5.17 20.87 4.18
CA ALA A 297 -4.39 21.46 3.09
C ALA A 297 -4.35 23.00 3.18
N SER A 298 -5.44 23.65 3.62
CA SER A 298 -5.45 25.09 3.86
C SER A 298 -4.55 25.45 5.04
N GLU A 299 -4.67 24.72 6.15
CA GLU A 299 -3.85 24.94 7.34
C GLU A 299 -2.35 24.73 7.06
N ALA A 300 -2.00 23.76 6.22
CA ALA A 300 -0.62 23.53 5.81
C ALA A 300 -0.06 24.67 4.94
N MET A 301 -0.87 25.25 4.05
CA MET A 301 -0.48 26.43 3.27
C MET A 301 -0.26 27.64 4.18
N ASP A 302 -1.16 27.85 5.15
CA ASP A 302 -1.03 28.94 6.13
C ASP A 302 0.22 28.73 7.00
N GLU A 303 0.53 27.50 7.41
CA GLU A 303 1.75 27.16 8.17
C GLU A 303 3.01 27.43 7.32
N GLU A 304 3.02 27.04 6.04
CA GLU A 304 4.14 27.30 5.13
C GLU A 304 4.37 28.81 4.93
N GLU A 305 3.31 29.61 4.81
CA GLU A 305 3.41 31.08 4.72
C GLU A 305 4.00 31.70 5.99
N VAL A 306 3.59 31.22 7.18
CA VAL A 306 4.10 31.68 8.47
C VAL A 306 5.56 31.30 8.68
N LEU A 307 5.94 30.06 8.33
CA LEU A 307 7.31 29.57 8.49
C LEU A 307 8.28 30.24 7.51
N GLY A 308 7.82 30.51 6.28
CA GLY A 308 8.62 31.09 5.22
C GLY A 308 9.86 30.26 4.90
N GLU A 309 10.97 30.92 4.60
CA GLU A 309 12.24 30.23 4.33
C GLU A 309 12.77 29.51 5.59
N ILE A 310 12.90 28.19 5.46
CA ILE A 310 13.44 27.29 6.48
C ILE A 310 14.95 27.14 6.27
N PRO A 311 15.79 27.33 7.31
CA PRO A 311 17.22 27.06 7.23
C PRO A 311 17.54 25.62 6.80
N ASP A 312 18.53 25.46 5.91
CA ASP A 312 18.94 24.15 5.37
C ASP A 312 19.30 23.13 6.45
N GLU A 313 19.85 23.57 7.59
CA GLU A 313 20.20 22.71 8.72
C GLU A 313 18.98 22.06 9.41
N PHE A 314 17.77 22.58 9.19
CA PHE A 314 16.51 22.03 9.73
C PHE A 314 15.80 21.13 8.72
N LEU A 315 16.28 21.07 7.48
CA LEU A 315 15.69 20.26 6.42
C LEU A 315 16.26 18.84 6.42
N ASP A 316 15.38 17.87 6.23
CA ASP A 316 15.77 16.49 6.01
C ASP A 316 16.55 16.38 4.69
N PRO A 317 17.73 15.75 4.67
CA PRO A 317 18.58 15.71 3.48
C PRO A 317 18.05 14.80 2.35
N ILE A 318 17.02 13.99 2.61
CA ILE A 318 16.39 13.09 1.63
C ILE A 318 15.12 13.72 1.08
N GLN A 319 14.25 14.23 1.96
CA GLN A 319 12.95 14.77 1.59
C GLN A 319 12.94 16.29 1.35
N TYR A 320 13.97 17.01 1.81
CA TYR A 320 14.02 18.48 1.77
C TYR A 320 12.81 19.14 2.44
N THR A 321 12.31 18.53 3.51
CA THR A 321 11.21 19.04 4.34
C THR A 321 11.70 19.26 5.77
N LEU A 322 11.00 20.10 6.52
CA LEU A 322 11.32 20.37 7.93
C LEU A 322 11.33 19.07 8.74
N MET A 323 12.45 18.77 9.40
CA MET A 323 12.54 17.62 10.33
C MET A 323 11.65 17.88 11.55
N ARG A 324 10.81 16.91 11.92
CA ARG A 324 9.96 16.97 13.11
C ARG A 324 10.55 16.15 14.26
N ASP A 325 11.24 15.06 13.94
CA ASP A 325 11.97 14.25 14.92
C ASP A 325 13.36 13.88 14.42
N PRO A 326 14.34 14.79 14.51
CA PRO A 326 15.68 14.57 13.97
C PRO A 326 16.44 13.47 14.73
N VAL A 327 17.06 12.56 13.97
CA VAL A 327 17.89 11.46 14.46
C VAL A 327 19.22 11.40 13.72
N VAL A 328 20.30 11.14 14.45
CA VAL A 328 21.65 10.97 13.92
C VAL A 328 21.88 9.51 13.53
N LEU A 329 22.34 9.31 12.30
CA LEU A 329 22.80 8.01 11.82
C LEU A 329 24.20 7.72 12.36
N PRO A 330 24.44 6.56 13.01
CA PRO A 330 25.69 6.30 13.72
C PRO A 330 26.92 6.21 12.81
N SER A 331 26.75 5.72 11.58
CA SER A 331 27.83 5.54 10.61
C SER A 331 28.15 6.81 9.84
N SER A 332 27.17 7.40 9.13
CA SER A 332 27.39 8.60 8.31
C SER A 332 27.47 9.89 9.12
N LYS A 333 26.97 9.89 10.36
CA LYS A 333 26.78 11.08 11.21
C LYS A 333 25.85 12.12 10.61
N VAL A 334 25.08 11.75 9.59
CA VAL A 334 24.05 12.61 8.99
C VAL A 334 22.82 12.58 9.88
N THR A 335 22.19 13.73 10.09
CA THR A 335 20.91 13.85 10.77
C THR A 335 19.79 13.81 9.74
N VAL A 336 18.77 13.01 10.02
CA VAL A 336 17.58 12.79 9.17
C VAL A 336 16.34 12.78 10.04
N ASP A 337 15.16 12.99 9.47
CA ASP A 337 13.91 12.79 10.19
C ASP A 337 13.67 11.30 10.46
N ARG A 338 13.23 10.96 11.68
CA ARG A 338 12.98 9.58 12.09
C ARG A 338 12.03 8.85 11.14
N SER A 339 10.94 9.48 10.72
CA SER A 339 9.93 8.84 9.88
C SER A 339 10.50 8.46 8.50
N VAL A 340 11.43 9.28 7.99
CA VAL A 340 12.10 9.10 6.71
C VAL A 340 13.07 7.93 6.76
N ILE A 341 13.91 7.86 7.80
CA ILE A 341 14.85 6.74 7.92
C ILE A 341 14.14 5.44 8.29
N GLU A 342 13.13 5.46 9.16
CA GLU A 342 12.36 4.26 9.49
C GLU A 342 11.68 3.69 8.25
N ARG A 343 11.18 4.56 7.36
CA ARG A 343 10.63 4.16 6.05
C ARG A 343 11.67 3.46 5.17
N HIS A 344 12.90 3.98 5.11
CA HIS A 344 14.00 3.33 4.39
C HIS A 344 14.28 1.93 4.94
N LEU A 345 14.35 1.81 6.27
CA LEU A 345 14.63 0.58 6.99
C LEU A 345 13.57 -0.52 6.83
N LEU A 346 12.34 -0.18 6.38
CA LEU A 346 11.32 -1.18 6.02
C LEU A 346 11.68 -1.98 4.76
N SER A 347 12.57 -1.44 3.92
CA SER A 347 12.98 -2.08 2.66
C SER A 347 14.46 -2.47 2.66
N ASP A 348 15.32 -1.69 3.31
CA ASP A 348 16.77 -1.90 3.33
C ASP A 348 17.35 -1.56 4.71
N THR A 349 18.02 -2.52 5.36
CA THR A 349 18.62 -2.34 6.69
C THR A 349 20.03 -1.72 6.61
N THR A 350 20.16 -0.65 5.83
CA THR A 350 21.42 0.07 5.64
C THR A 350 21.27 1.58 5.81
N ASP A 351 22.39 2.26 6.02
CA ASP A 351 22.48 3.71 6.01
C ASP A 351 22.42 4.19 4.55
N PRO A 352 21.45 5.05 4.16
CA PRO A 352 21.26 5.44 2.77
C PRO A 352 22.44 6.25 2.19
N PHE A 353 23.33 6.80 3.01
CA PHE A 353 24.45 7.64 2.58
C PHE A 353 25.75 6.86 2.36
N ASN A 354 25.95 5.75 3.07
CA ASN A 354 27.20 4.98 2.98
C ASN A 354 27.01 3.45 2.91
N ARG A 355 25.76 2.96 2.94
CA ARG A 355 25.38 1.55 2.85
C ARG A 355 25.89 0.66 4.00
N SER A 356 26.31 1.25 5.11
CA SER A 356 26.66 0.50 6.32
C SER A 356 25.42 -0.12 6.93
N HIS A 357 25.56 -1.25 7.64
CA HIS A 357 24.43 -1.86 8.33
C HIS A 357 23.80 -0.90 9.35
N LEU A 358 22.47 -0.78 9.31
CA LEU A 358 21.71 0.10 10.17
C LEU A 358 20.38 -0.56 10.56
N THR A 359 20.02 -0.46 11.83
CA THR A 359 18.72 -0.88 12.36
C THR A 359 18.07 0.26 13.14
N GLN A 360 16.76 0.17 13.36
CA GLN A 360 15.97 1.22 14.00
C GLN A 360 16.45 1.53 15.44
N ASP A 361 16.91 0.53 16.17
CA ASP A 361 17.42 0.66 17.54
C ASP A 361 18.78 1.38 17.60
N MET A 362 19.51 1.47 16.49
CA MET A 362 20.78 2.18 16.40
C MET A 362 20.61 3.69 16.20
N LEU A 363 19.39 4.18 15.95
CA LEU A 363 19.10 5.59 15.71
C LEU A 363 19.24 6.42 16.99
N VAL A 364 20.08 7.45 16.96
CA VAL A 364 20.33 8.31 18.12
C VAL A 364 19.53 9.61 17.99
N PRO A 365 18.61 9.95 18.92
CA PRO A 365 17.87 11.22 18.85
C PRO A 365 18.78 12.46 18.91
N ASP A 366 18.59 13.43 18.01
CA ASP A 366 19.26 14.73 18.05
C ASP A 366 18.43 15.73 18.86
N VAL A 367 18.48 15.61 20.19
CA VAL A 367 17.69 16.45 21.10
C VAL A 367 18.05 17.93 20.95
N LYS A 368 19.31 18.23 20.61
CA LYS A 368 19.76 19.62 20.44
C LYS A 368 19.13 20.24 19.19
N LEU A 369 19.24 19.58 18.05
CA LEU A 369 18.65 20.08 16.81
C LEU A 369 17.13 20.18 16.91
N LYS A 370 16.49 19.20 17.55
CA LYS A 370 15.04 19.27 17.82
C LYS A 370 14.64 20.52 18.59
N SER A 371 15.39 20.87 19.64
CA SER A 371 15.14 22.10 20.41
C SER A 371 15.30 23.37 19.55
N GLN A 372 16.28 23.40 18.67
CA GLN A 372 16.50 24.55 17.76
C GLN A 372 15.37 24.69 16.75
N ILE A 373 14.90 23.57 16.18
CA ILE A 373 13.74 23.54 15.28
C ILE A 373 12.48 24.01 16.00
N ASP A 374 12.23 23.53 17.22
CA ASP A 374 11.06 23.92 18.02
C ASP A 374 11.08 25.42 18.37
N GLU A 375 12.26 25.98 18.67
CA GLU A 375 12.44 27.41 18.90
C GLU A 375 12.20 28.23 17.63
N PHE A 376 12.70 27.76 16.48
CA PHE A 376 12.45 28.39 15.18
C PHE A 376 10.96 28.45 14.85
N ILE A 377 10.23 27.33 14.98
CA ILE A 377 8.78 27.26 14.74
C ILE A 377 8.05 28.23 15.66
N LYS A 378 8.37 28.24 16.96
CA LYS A 378 7.75 29.15 17.93
C LYS A 378 7.99 30.62 17.59
N ALA A 379 9.22 30.97 17.21
CA ALA A 379 9.58 32.33 16.85
C ALA A 379 8.79 32.82 15.62
N ARG A 380 8.66 31.98 14.59
CA ARG A 380 7.87 32.28 13.38
C ARG A 380 6.39 32.47 13.68
N ASN A 381 5.79 31.56 14.45
CA ASN A 381 4.38 31.63 14.82
C ASN A 381 4.02 32.89 15.64
N GLN A 382 4.93 33.35 16.51
CA GLN A 382 4.74 34.60 17.26
C GLN A 382 4.79 35.85 16.37
N HIS A 383 5.67 35.87 15.36
CA HIS A 383 5.75 36.98 14.41
C HIS A 383 4.54 37.02 13.47
N GLY A 384 4.08 35.86 13.00
CA GLY A 384 2.89 35.73 12.16
C GLY A 384 1.58 36.12 12.87
N SER A 385 1.49 35.90 14.20
CA SER A 385 0.30 36.28 14.99
C SER A 385 0.25 37.79 15.36
N SER A 386 1.35 38.51 15.17
CA SER A 386 1.50 39.93 15.54
C SER A 386 1.38 40.89 14.34
N SER A 387 1.24 40.34 13.14
CA SER A 387 1.06 41.05 11.86
C SER A 387 -0.37 40.86 11.36
#